data_AF-A0A0J6RXW4-F1
#
_entry.id   AF-A0A0J6RXW4-F1
#
_cell.length_a   1.000
_cell.length_b   1.000
_cell.length_c   1.000
_cell.angle_alpha   90.00
_cell.angle_beta   90.00
_cell.angle_gamma   90.00
#
_symmetry.space_group_name_H-M   'P 1'
#
loop_
_entity.id
_entity.type
_entity.pdbx_description
1 polymer ?
#
loop_
_entity_poly.entity_id
_entity_poly.type
_entity_poly.pdbx_seq_one_letter_code
_entity_poly.pdbx_strand_id
1 'polypeptide(L)'
;SGLCWALVLALAAQAGHAYNLAVGLTFCGINAGSMIQSTADRRTTLAFVLPNSVIFILILLTGETGQSQIIGVNLLLLTSLMVRASRRAERDYVRAARLRHEAAHLADSLRQANIAATQAMQQLEHAASHDPLTGLVNRAVYQTRLAELMARAGSGDGEVSVLLIDLDGFKGINDTYGHAAG
;
A
#
# COMPACT_ATOMS: atom_id res chain seq x y z
N SER A 1 -0.72 -18.90 -29.41
CA SER A 1 -1.89 -18.03 -29.18
C SER A 1 -3.15 -18.88 -29.08
N GLY A 2 -4.25 -18.37 -28.51
CA GLY A 2 -5.52 -19.11 -28.42
C GLY A 2 -6.07 -19.56 -29.78
N LEU A 3 -5.84 -18.75 -30.83
CA LEU A 3 -6.24 -19.05 -32.21
C LEU A 3 -5.53 -20.27 -32.81
N CYS A 4 -4.22 -20.45 -32.56
CA CYS A 4 -3.49 -21.63 -33.04
C CYS A 4 -4.05 -22.92 -32.42
N TRP A 5 -4.45 -22.87 -31.15
CA TRP A 5 -5.06 -24.02 -30.47
C TRP A 5 -6.48 -24.30 -30.97
N ALA A 6 -7.22 -23.25 -31.36
CA ALA A 6 -8.57 -23.38 -31.88
C ALA A 6 -8.58 -24.13 -33.22
N LEU A 7 -7.54 -23.93 -34.04
CA LEU A 7 -7.32 -24.68 -35.28
C LEU A 7 -7.05 -26.17 -35.01
N VAL A 8 -6.26 -26.50 -33.99
CA VAL A 8 -5.99 -27.90 -33.59
C VAL A 8 -7.28 -28.62 -33.20
N LEU A 9 -8.19 -27.94 -32.50
CA LEU A 9 -9.50 -28.48 -32.15
C LEU A 9 -10.39 -28.72 -33.38
N ALA A 10 -10.39 -27.79 -34.34
CA ALA A 10 -11.14 -27.95 -35.58
C ALA A 10 -10.66 -29.15 -36.41
N LEU A 11 -9.36 -29.41 -36.42
CA LEU A 11 -8.77 -30.58 -37.09
C LEU A 11 -9.03 -31.87 -36.30
N ALA A 12 -8.92 -31.84 -34.97
CA ALA A 12 -9.18 -32.98 -34.08
C ALA A 12 -10.64 -33.48 -34.16
N ALA A 13 -11.59 -32.59 -34.43
CA ALA A 13 -13.01 -32.92 -34.57
C ALA A 13 -13.28 -34.01 -35.62
N GLN A 14 -12.39 -34.18 -36.60
CA GLN A 14 -12.51 -35.16 -37.67
C GLN A 14 -12.13 -36.60 -37.24
N ALA A 15 -11.54 -36.78 -36.05
CA ALA A 15 -10.97 -38.06 -35.60
C ALA A 15 -11.91 -38.94 -34.72
N GLY A 16 -13.17 -38.53 -34.50
CA GLY A 16 -14.20 -39.33 -33.82
C GLY A 16 -14.55 -38.91 -32.38
N HIS A 17 -15.64 -39.47 -31.84
CA HIS A 17 -16.30 -39.00 -30.60
C HIS A 17 -15.48 -39.13 -29.30
N ALA A 18 -14.78 -40.26 -29.08
CA ALA A 18 -14.01 -40.47 -27.85
C ALA A 18 -12.79 -39.54 -27.74
N TYR A 19 -12.17 -39.23 -28.88
CA TYR A 19 -11.03 -38.33 -28.98
C TYR A 19 -11.43 -36.89 -28.64
N ASN A 20 -12.58 -36.44 -29.14
CA ASN A 20 -13.13 -35.11 -28.86
C ASN A 20 -13.37 -34.88 -27.36
N LEU A 21 -13.84 -35.90 -26.64
CA LEU A 21 -14.15 -35.82 -25.21
C LEU A 21 -12.88 -35.71 -24.35
N ALA A 22 -11.84 -36.50 -24.67
CA ALA A 22 -10.55 -36.45 -23.97
C ALA A 22 -9.86 -35.08 -24.18
N VAL A 23 -9.81 -34.61 -25.42
CA VAL A 23 -9.24 -33.29 -25.77
C VAL A 23 -10.01 -32.17 -25.05
N GLY A 24 -11.34 -32.24 -25.03
CA GLY A 24 -12.18 -31.28 -24.32
C GLY A 24 -11.90 -31.16 -22.83
N LEU A 25 -11.70 -32.29 -22.15
CA LEU A 25 -11.39 -32.31 -20.71
C LEU A 25 -10.05 -31.65 -20.40
N THR A 26 -9.01 -31.96 -21.20
CA THR A 26 -7.69 -31.35 -21.06
C THR A 26 -7.75 -29.83 -21.29
N PHE A 27 -8.55 -29.39 -22.27
CA PHE A 27 -8.76 -27.97 -22.55
C PHE A 27 -9.47 -27.22 -21.43
N CYS A 28 -10.49 -27.82 -20.80
CA CYS A 28 -11.13 -27.24 -19.61
C CYS A 28 -10.11 -27.02 -18.48
N GLY A 29 -9.21 -27.98 -18.25
CA GLY A 29 -8.14 -27.86 -17.25
C GLY A 29 -7.16 -26.73 -17.56
N ILE A 30 -6.70 -26.61 -18.81
CA ILE A 30 -5.76 -25.56 -19.24
C ILE A 30 -6.44 -24.17 -19.15
N ASN A 31 -7.69 -24.06 -19.59
CA ASN A 31 -8.45 -22.80 -19.52
C ASN A 31 -8.64 -22.36 -18.06
N ALA A 32 -8.98 -23.30 -17.16
CA ALA A 32 -9.12 -23.00 -15.73
C ALA A 32 -7.78 -22.56 -15.11
N GLY A 33 -6.68 -23.23 -15.43
CA GLY A 33 -5.34 -22.86 -14.94
C GLY A 33 -4.89 -21.47 -15.42
N SER A 34 -5.14 -21.14 -16.70
CA SER A 34 -4.78 -19.84 -17.27
C SER A 34 -5.49 -18.67 -16.58
N MET A 35 -6.73 -18.88 -16.13
CA MET A 35 -7.50 -17.88 -15.41
C MET A 35 -6.95 -17.57 -14.01
N ILE A 36 -6.43 -18.58 -13.30
CA ILE A 36 -5.87 -18.40 -11.96
C ILE A 36 -4.58 -17.58 -12.04
N GLN A 37 -3.74 -17.85 -13.05
CA GLN A 37 -2.47 -17.17 -13.24
C GLN A 37 -2.61 -15.76 -13.84
N SER A 38 -3.66 -15.49 -14.63
CA SER A 38 -3.86 -14.21 -15.34
C SER A 38 -4.91 -13.29 -14.71
N THR A 39 -5.14 -13.40 -13.39
CA THR A 39 -6.10 -12.56 -12.65
C THR A 39 -5.85 -11.04 -12.78
N ALA A 40 -4.61 -10.64 -13.10
CA ALA A 40 -4.22 -9.25 -13.31
C ALA A 40 -4.50 -8.71 -14.72
N ASP A 41 -4.71 -9.58 -15.73
CA ASP A 41 -4.98 -9.15 -17.11
C ASP A 41 -6.09 -9.98 -17.76
N ARG A 42 -7.29 -9.40 -17.75
CA ARG A 42 -8.47 -9.98 -18.38
C ARG A 42 -8.30 -10.13 -19.89
N ARG A 43 -7.61 -9.21 -20.57
CA ARG A 43 -7.54 -9.22 -22.04
C ARG A 43 -6.79 -10.45 -22.52
N THR A 44 -5.66 -10.74 -21.91
CA THR A 44 -4.84 -11.92 -22.23
C THR A 44 -5.60 -13.22 -21.93
N THR A 45 -6.29 -13.28 -20.78
CA THR A 45 -7.14 -14.43 -20.41
C THR A 45 -8.24 -14.69 -21.44
N LEU A 46 -8.99 -13.65 -21.83
CA LEU A 46 -10.09 -13.76 -22.77
C LEU A 46 -9.61 -14.10 -24.19
N ALA A 47 -8.49 -13.52 -24.64
CA ALA A 47 -7.90 -13.82 -25.94
C ALA A 47 -7.43 -15.28 -26.07
N PHE A 48 -7.13 -15.94 -24.96
CA PHE A 48 -6.76 -17.35 -24.94
C PHE A 48 -7.98 -18.29 -24.85
N VAL A 49 -8.95 -17.98 -23.97
CA VAL A 49 -10.09 -18.87 -23.66
C VAL A 49 -11.19 -18.82 -24.73
N LEU A 50 -11.60 -17.62 -25.19
CA LEU A 50 -12.78 -17.46 -26.05
C LEU A 50 -12.68 -18.19 -27.39
N PRO A 51 -11.59 -18.08 -28.19
CA PRO A 51 -11.54 -18.73 -29.49
C PRO A 51 -11.65 -20.26 -29.39
N ASN A 52 -10.99 -20.86 -28.41
CA ASN A 52 -11.03 -22.29 -28.16
C ASN A 52 -12.41 -22.76 -27.69
N SER A 53 -12.98 -22.06 -26.71
CA SER A 53 -14.31 -22.42 -26.18
C SER A 53 -15.38 -22.30 -27.25
N VAL A 54 -15.37 -21.26 -28.09
CA VAL A 54 -16.40 -21.07 -29.14
C VAL A 54 -16.38 -22.20 -30.16
N ILE A 55 -15.20 -22.56 -30.68
CA ILE A 55 -15.08 -23.65 -31.67
C ILE A 55 -15.54 -24.97 -31.05
N PHE A 56 -15.14 -25.25 -29.81
CA PHE A 56 -15.47 -26.51 -29.16
C PHE A 56 -16.94 -26.61 -28.77
N ILE A 57 -17.56 -25.50 -28.33
CA ILE A 57 -19.02 -25.42 -28.12
C ILE A 57 -19.77 -25.69 -29.43
N LEU A 58 -19.34 -25.09 -30.55
CA LEU A 58 -20.00 -25.29 -31.85
C LEU A 58 -19.95 -26.75 -32.28
N ILE A 59 -18.76 -27.38 -32.22
CA ILE A 59 -18.59 -28.80 -32.57
C ILE A 59 -19.52 -29.70 -31.74
N LEU A 60 -19.63 -29.42 -30.44
CA LEU A 60 -20.44 -30.23 -29.53
C LEU A 60 -21.96 -30.01 -29.71
N LEU A 61 -22.39 -28.78 -30.00
CA LEU A 61 -23.80 -28.47 -30.21
C LEU A 61 -24.33 -29.00 -31.56
N THR A 62 -23.49 -29.07 -32.59
CA THR A 62 -23.84 -29.66 -33.90
C THR A 62 -23.65 -31.18 -33.95
N GLY A 63 -23.26 -31.82 -32.85
CA GLY A 63 -23.06 -33.26 -32.79
C GLY A 63 -24.38 -34.04 -32.91
N GLU A 64 -24.29 -35.26 -33.47
CA GLU A 64 -25.46 -36.12 -33.73
C GLU A 64 -26.03 -36.77 -32.47
N THR A 65 -25.29 -36.77 -31.35
CA THR A 65 -25.69 -37.44 -30.11
C THR A 65 -26.20 -36.46 -29.06
N GLY A 66 -27.28 -36.83 -28.35
CA GLY A 66 -27.80 -36.00 -27.24
C GLY A 66 -26.78 -35.75 -26.11
N GLN A 67 -25.85 -36.68 -25.91
CA GLN A 67 -24.74 -36.50 -24.95
C GLN A 67 -23.79 -35.35 -25.36
N SER A 68 -23.45 -35.22 -26.65
CA SER A 68 -22.58 -34.14 -27.14
C SER A 68 -23.20 -32.76 -26.91
N GLN A 69 -24.50 -32.64 -27.14
CA GLN A 69 -25.25 -31.39 -26.92
C GLN A 69 -25.28 -30.98 -25.44
N ILE A 70 -25.48 -31.94 -24.51
CA ILE A 70 -25.45 -31.67 -23.07
C ILE A 70 -24.07 -31.13 -22.63
N ILE A 71 -22.99 -31.74 -23.11
CA ILE A 71 -21.61 -31.29 -22.82
C ILE A 71 -21.38 -29.89 -23.42
N GLY A 72 -21.86 -29.64 -24.63
CA GLY A 72 -21.80 -28.32 -25.27
C GLY A 72 -22.48 -27.22 -24.46
N VAL A 73 -23.69 -27.49 -23.94
CA VAL A 73 -24.41 -26.56 -23.05
C VAL A 73 -23.65 -26.35 -21.73
N ASN A 74 -23.11 -27.41 -21.14
CA ASN A 74 -22.31 -27.31 -19.92
C ASN A 74 -21.07 -26.44 -20.12
N LEU A 75 -20.36 -26.63 -21.23
CA LEU A 75 -19.16 -25.87 -21.59
C LEU A 75 -19.49 -24.39 -21.86
N LEU A 76 -20.64 -24.10 -22.47
CA LEU A 76 -21.13 -22.74 -22.66
C LEU A 76 -21.44 -22.05 -21.32
N LEU A 77 -22.08 -22.77 -20.39
CA LEU A 77 -22.37 -22.27 -19.06
C LEU A 77 -21.07 -22.02 -18.26
N LEU A 78 -20.14 -22.98 -18.30
CA LEU A 78 -18.84 -22.87 -17.62
C LEU A 78 -18.02 -21.71 -18.18
N THR A 79 -17.95 -21.56 -19.51
CA THR A 79 -17.24 -20.44 -20.15
C THR A 79 -17.88 -19.10 -19.77
N SER A 80 -19.22 -19.03 -19.70
CA SER A 80 -19.92 -17.83 -19.27
C SER A 80 -19.63 -17.47 -17.81
N LEU A 81 -19.63 -18.46 -16.91
CA LEU A 81 -19.25 -18.29 -15.51
C LEU A 81 -17.79 -17.84 -15.37
N MET A 82 -16.88 -18.45 -16.14
CA MET A 82 -15.47 -18.09 -16.20
C MET A 82 -15.26 -16.64 -16.66
N VAL A 83 -15.93 -16.20 -17.72
CA VAL A 83 -15.86 -14.81 -18.18
C VAL A 83 -16.37 -13.84 -17.10
N ARG A 84 -17.46 -14.17 -16.41
CA ARG A 84 -17.98 -13.35 -15.29
C ARG A 84 -17.03 -13.33 -14.10
N ALA A 85 -16.47 -14.48 -13.72
CA ALA A 85 -15.50 -14.60 -12.62
C ALA A 85 -14.21 -13.83 -12.93
N SER A 86 -13.69 -13.92 -14.17
CA SER A 86 -12.53 -13.14 -14.63
C SER A 86 -12.77 -11.63 -14.52
N ARG A 87 -13.95 -11.15 -14.96
CA ARG A 87 -14.33 -9.72 -14.81
C ARG A 87 -14.50 -9.29 -13.35
N ARG A 88 -14.89 -10.21 -12.46
CA ARG A 88 -14.98 -9.92 -11.02
C ARG A 88 -13.59 -9.82 -10.42
N ALA A 89 -12.72 -10.79 -10.69
CA ALA A 89 -11.34 -10.84 -10.21
C ALA A 89 -10.53 -9.61 -10.63
N GLU A 90 -10.62 -9.17 -11.90
CA GLU A 90 -9.94 -7.96 -12.37
C GLU A 90 -10.38 -6.70 -11.60
N ARG A 91 -11.69 -6.54 -11.38
CA ARG A 91 -12.24 -5.40 -10.62
C ARG A 91 -11.78 -5.42 -9.16
N ASP A 92 -11.82 -6.59 -8.53
CA ASP A 92 -11.40 -6.75 -7.15
C ASP A 92 -9.90 -6.51 -7.00
N TYR A 93 -9.09 -6.97 -7.97
CA TYR A 93 -7.65 -6.70 -8.03
C TYR A 93 -7.34 -5.21 -8.15
N VAL A 94 -7.94 -4.51 -9.11
CA VAL A 94 -7.73 -3.06 -9.32
C VAL A 94 -8.17 -2.28 -8.08
N ARG A 95 -9.30 -2.64 -7.46
CA ARG A 95 -9.78 -1.98 -6.24
C ARG A 95 -8.82 -2.20 -5.07
N ALA A 96 -8.35 -3.43 -4.88
CA ALA A 96 -7.38 -3.75 -3.84
C ALA A 96 -6.05 -3.02 -4.05
N ALA A 97 -5.57 -2.95 -5.28
CA ALA A 97 -4.36 -2.21 -5.63
C ALA A 97 -4.50 -0.71 -5.32
N ARG A 98 -5.63 -0.10 -5.69
CA ARG A 98 -5.90 1.32 -5.41
C ARG A 98 -6.00 1.61 -3.92
N LEU A 99 -6.76 0.80 -3.16
CA LEU A 99 -6.88 0.95 -1.71
C LEU A 99 -5.52 0.81 -0.99
N ARG A 100 -4.66 -0.11 -1.44
CA ARG A 100 -3.30 -0.23 -0.89
C ARG A 100 -2.46 1.01 -1.16
N HIS A 101 -2.55 1.58 -2.36
CA HIS A 101 -1.82 2.80 -2.69
C HIS A 101 -2.31 4.01 -1.88
N GLU A 102 -3.64 4.19 -1.78
CA GLU A 102 -4.24 5.25 -0.96
C GLU A 102 -3.89 5.10 0.52
N ALA A 103 -3.93 3.89 1.07
CA ALA A 103 -3.52 3.61 2.45
C ALA A 103 -2.04 3.90 2.69
N ALA A 104 -1.16 3.55 1.74
CA ALA A 104 0.27 3.84 1.84
C ALA A 104 0.53 5.36 1.82
N HIS A 105 -0.14 6.10 0.94
CA HIS A 105 -0.01 7.56 0.87
C HIS A 105 -0.53 8.24 2.15
N LEU A 106 -1.67 7.78 2.68
CA LEU A 106 -2.22 8.31 3.93
C LEU A 106 -1.30 8.02 5.12
N ALA A 107 -0.74 6.81 5.20
CA ALA A 107 0.21 6.44 6.25
C ALA A 107 1.46 7.33 6.22
N ASP A 108 2.01 7.63 5.04
CA ASP A 108 3.15 8.53 4.94
C ASP A 108 2.77 9.98 5.30
N SER A 109 1.58 10.44 4.89
CA SER A 109 1.08 11.78 5.26
C SER A 109 0.92 11.92 6.78
N LEU A 110 0.35 10.92 7.45
CA LEU A 110 0.23 10.89 8.91
C LEU A 110 1.60 10.87 9.59
N ARG A 111 2.55 10.10 9.06
CA ARG A 111 3.91 10.04 9.58
C ARG A 111 4.58 11.41 9.49
N GLN A 112 4.47 12.09 8.35
CA GLN A 112 5.02 13.44 8.17
C GLN A 112 4.37 14.45 9.12
N ALA A 113 3.05 14.43 9.26
CA ALA A 113 2.34 15.31 10.18
C ALA A 113 2.76 15.08 11.64
N ASN A 114 2.98 13.83 12.04
CA ASN A 114 3.44 13.49 13.40
C ASN A 114 4.87 14.00 13.64
N ILE A 115 5.78 13.83 12.68
CA ILE A 115 7.15 14.37 12.77
C ILE A 115 7.11 15.90 12.90
N ALA A 116 6.33 16.58 12.07
CA ALA A 116 6.21 18.04 12.11
C ALA A 116 5.62 18.53 13.44
N ALA A 117 4.59 17.86 13.95
CA ALA A 117 3.99 18.18 15.25
C ALA A 117 5.00 17.99 16.40
N THR A 118 5.76 16.89 16.36
CA THR A 118 6.80 16.61 17.38
C THR A 118 7.88 17.68 17.36
N GLN A 119 8.36 18.08 16.18
CA GLN A 119 9.35 19.14 16.02
C GLN A 119 8.82 20.50 16.51
N ALA A 120 7.59 20.85 16.16
CA ALA A 120 6.96 22.08 16.64
C ALA A 120 6.82 22.08 18.16
N MET A 121 6.46 20.95 18.76
CA MET A 121 6.37 20.80 20.21
C MET A 121 7.74 20.96 20.88
N GLN A 122 8.80 20.38 20.33
CA GLN A 122 10.17 20.57 20.83
C GLN A 122 10.63 22.02 20.74
N GLN A 123 10.29 22.72 19.65
CA GLN A 123 10.62 24.14 19.50
C GLN A 123 9.88 25.02 20.50
N LEU A 124 8.58 24.74 20.73
CA LEU A 124 7.79 25.44 21.74
C LEU A 124 8.33 25.17 23.15
N GLU A 125 8.68 23.93 23.47
CA GLU A 125 9.29 23.58 24.74
C GLU A 125 10.64 24.30 24.93
N HIS A 126 11.48 24.32 23.89
CA HIS A 126 12.75 25.05 23.94
C HIS A 126 12.54 26.55 24.14
N ALA A 127 11.64 27.17 23.39
CA ALA A 127 11.30 28.59 23.54
C ALA A 127 10.69 28.93 24.91
N ALA A 128 9.94 28.00 25.51
CA ALA A 128 9.37 28.16 26.84
C ALA A 128 10.40 27.97 27.96
N SER A 129 11.53 27.30 27.70
CA SER A 129 12.53 26.93 28.70
C SER A 129 13.87 27.62 28.56
N HIS A 130 14.19 28.20 27.40
CA HIS A 130 15.48 28.81 27.10
C HIS A 130 15.33 30.29 26.72
N ASP A 131 16.36 31.08 26.99
CA ASP A 131 16.50 32.45 26.52
C ASP A 131 16.93 32.44 25.05
N PRO A 132 16.23 33.15 24.14
CA PRO A 132 16.50 33.08 22.71
C PRO A 132 17.81 33.74 22.29
N LEU A 133 18.38 34.63 23.10
CA LEU A 133 19.64 35.31 22.79
C LEU A 133 20.85 34.48 23.21
N THR A 134 20.79 33.86 24.39
CA THR A 134 21.93 33.14 24.98
C THR A 134 21.85 31.63 24.81
N GLY A 135 20.66 31.07 24.53
CA GLY A 135 20.42 29.62 24.49
C GLY A 135 20.53 28.95 25.85
N LEU A 136 20.71 29.70 26.95
CA LEU A 136 20.72 29.19 28.32
C LEU A 136 19.29 29.01 28.83
N VAL A 137 19.12 28.26 29.91
CA VAL A 137 17.81 28.16 30.58
C VAL A 137 17.32 29.54 30.99
N ASN A 138 16.03 29.81 30.76
CA ASN A 138 15.45 31.08 31.12
C ASN A 138 15.24 31.19 32.64
N ARG A 139 14.91 32.40 33.09
CA ARG A 139 14.72 32.71 34.51
C ARG A 139 13.63 31.86 35.17
N ALA A 140 12.56 31.52 34.46
CA ALA A 140 11.46 30.73 35.02
C ALA A 140 11.93 29.30 35.35
N VAL A 141 12.60 28.63 34.41
CA VAL A 141 13.16 27.29 34.62
C VAL A 141 14.25 27.30 35.69
N TYR A 142 15.12 28.31 35.68
CA TYR A 142 16.14 28.49 36.72
C TYR A 142 15.50 28.53 38.12
N GLN A 143 14.45 29.33 38.32
CA GLN A 143 13.78 29.47 39.61
C GLN A 143 13.13 28.15 40.08
N THR A 144 12.46 27.44 39.17
CA THR A 144 11.87 26.13 39.48
C THR A 144 12.95 25.13 39.89
N ARG A 145 14.05 25.04 39.12
CA ARG A 145 15.16 24.11 39.41
C ARG A 145 15.86 24.43 40.72
N LEU A 146 16.09 25.71 41.01
CA LEU A 146 16.71 26.13 42.25
C LEU A 146 15.85 25.74 43.46
N ALA A 147 14.53 25.94 43.38
CA ALA A 147 13.59 25.55 44.44
C ALA A 147 13.59 24.02 44.69
N GLU A 148 13.59 23.22 43.62
CA GLU A 148 13.69 21.75 43.71
C GLU A 148 14.98 21.32 44.42
N LEU A 149 16.11 21.90 44.04
CA LEU A 149 17.42 21.57 44.62
C LEU A 149 17.50 21.99 46.10
N MET A 150 16.99 23.17 46.46
CA MET A 150 16.95 23.62 47.85
C MET A 150 16.08 22.72 48.73
N ALA A 151 14.93 22.24 48.23
CA ALA A 151 14.07 21.32 48.98
C ALA A 151 14.76 19.98 49.26
N ARG A 152 15.52 19.45 48.29
CA ARG A 152 16.32 18.23 48.45
C ARG A 152 17.44 18.39 49.48
N ALA A 153 18.19 19.49 49.40
CA ALA A 153 19.24 19.80 50.37
C ALA A 153 18.67 19.96 51.80
N GLY A 154 17.50 20.60 51.93
CA GLY A 154 16.80 20.72 53.21
C GLY A 154 16.34 19.38 53.82
N SER A 155 16.25 18.32 53.01
CA SER A 155 15.91 16.96 53.45
C SER A 155 17.15 16.13 53.85
N GLY A 156 18.35 16.73 53.82
CA GLY A 156 19.62 16.06 54.14
C GLY A 156 20.32 15.41 52.95
N ASP A 157 19.80 15.57 51.73
CA ASP A 157 20.31 14.93 50.51
C ASP A 157 21.17 15.91 49.68
N GLY A 158 22.30 16.34 50.26
CA GLY A 158 23.35 17.13 49.60
C GLY A 158 23.37 18.64 49.91
N GLU A 159 24.34 19.36 49.31
CA GLU A 159 24.53 20.81 49.43
C GLU A 159 24.33 21.50 48.06
N VAL A 160 23.82 22.75 48.07
CA VAL A 160 23.58 23.55 46.86
C VAL A 160 24.39 24.84 46.93
N SER A 161 25.16 25.15 45.90
CA SER A 161 25.88 26.42 45.72
C SER A 161 25.41 27.12 44.44
N VAL A 162 25.29 28.45 44.48
CA VAL A 162 24.87 29.28 43.34
C VAL A 162 25.97 30.28 43.01
N LEU A 163 26.40 30.32 41.74
CA LEU A 163 27.32 31.32 41.22
C LEU A 163 26.54 32.32 40.37
N LEU A 164 26.70 33.62 40.67
CA LEU A 164 26.15 34.70 39.87
C LEU A 164 27.29 35.35 39.06
N ILE A 165 27.07 35.48 37.76
CA ILE A 165 28.04 36.06 36.81
C ILE A 165 27.36 37.27 36.17
N ASP A 166 28.05 38.41 36.15
CA ASP A 166 27.60 39.65 35.50
C ASP A 166 28.73 40.22 34.64
N LEU A 167 28.38 41.00 33.61
CA LEU A 167 29.35 41.62 32.70
C LEU A 167 29.58 43.09 33.07
N ASP A 168 30.77 43.39 33.56
CA ASP A 168 31.17 44.75 33.94
C ASP A 168 31.21 45.69 32.72
N GLY A 169 30.62 46.88 32.86
CA GLY A 169 30.69 47.93 31.83
C GLY A 169 29.89 47.67 30.55
N PHE A 170 29.09 46.59 30.50
CA PHE A 170 28.36 46.17 29.30
C PHE A 170 27.43 47.24 28.72
N LYS A 171 26.82 48.08 29.58
CA LYS A 171 26.00 49.22 29.14
C LYS A 171 26.77 50.19 28.23
N GLY A 172 28.04 50.49 28.55
CA GLY A 172 28.86 51.39 27.75
C GLY A 172 29.18 50.83 26.36
N ILE A 173 29.30 49.51 26.25
CA ILE A 173 29.47 48.82 24.96
C ILE A 173 28.20 49.00 24.12
N ASN A 174 27.02 48.71 24.69
CA ASN A 174 25.74 48.90 24.00
C ASN A 174 25.47 50.35 23.60
N ASP A 175 25.81 51.32 24.46
CA ASP A 175 25.59 52.75 24.19
C ASP A 175 26.54 53.28 23.09
N THR A 176 27.75 52.70 22.95
CA THR A 176 28.77 53.14 21.97
C THR A 176 28.66 52.42 20.63
N TYR A 177 28.38 51.11 20.63
CA TYR A 177 28.40 50.26 19.44
C TYR A 177 27.01 49.76 19.02
N GLY A 178 25.97 50.09 19.80
CA GLY A 178 24.58 49.70 19.56
C GLY A 178 24.23 48.32 20.13
N HIS A 179 22.93 48.08 20.35
CA HIS A 179 22.40 46.84 20.95
C HIS A 179 22.70 45.55 20.18
N ALA A 180 23.02 45.63 18.89
CA ALA A 180 23.39 44.44 18.10
C ALA A 180 24.85 44.01 18.33
N ALA A 181 25.68 44.87 18.93
CA ALA A 181 27.08 44.60 19.23
C ALA A 181 27.29 43.96 20.61
N GLY A 182 26.33 44.13 21.53
CA GLY A 182 26.28 43.45 22.82
C GLY A 182 25.43 42.20 22.79
#